data_AF-A0A395W902-F1
#
_entry.id   AF-A0A395W902-F1
#
_cell.length_a   1.000
_cell.length_b   1.000
_cell.length_c   1.000
_cell.angle_alpha   90.00
_cell.angle_beta   90.00
_cell.angle_gamma   90.00
#
_symmetry.space_group_name_H-M   'P 1'
#
loop_
_entity.id
_entity.type
_entity.pdbx_description
1 polymer ?
#
loop_
_entity_poly.entity_id
_entity_poly.type
_entity_poly.pdbx_seq_one_letter_code
_entity_poly.pdbx_strand_id
1 'polypeptide(L)' 'MHCQNFGWLGWAKNGESSGSEGYSRRLEAIQICLVPKGQKAPGNTNNTFYKK' A
#
# COMPACT_ATOMS: atom_id res chain seq x y z
N MET A 1 0.35 1.94 -2.72
CA MET A 1 1.70 1.93 -3.34
C MET A 1 1.63 1.16 -4.64
N HIS A 2 2.36 1.56 -5.67
CA HIS A 2 2.43 0.82 -6.93
C HIS A 2 3.69 -0.05 -6.96
N CYS A 3 3.51 -1.37 -7.04
CA CYS A 3 4.59 -2.34 -7.09
C CYS A 3 4.61 -3.03 -8.46
N GLN A 4 5.81 -3.26 -8.98
CA GLN A 4 6.00 -3.92 -10.27
C GLN A 4 5.26 -5.27 -10.34
N ASN A 5 4.45 -5.43 -11.40
CA ASN A 5 3.51 -6.52 -11.70
C ASN A 5 2.36 -6.75 -10.70
N PHE A 6 2.33 -6.09 -9.54
CA PHE A 6 1.16 -6.11 -8.65
C PHE A 6 0.25 -4.91 -8.83
N GLY A 7 0.74 -3.84 -9.47
CA GLY A 7 -0.03 -2.63 -9.69
C GLY A 7 -0.23 -1.84 -8.40
N TRP A 8 -1.33 -1.10 -8.35
CA TRP A 8 -1.75 -0.38 -7.15
C TRP A 8 -2.26 -1.36 -6.08
N LEU A 9 -1.52 -1.42 -4.98
CA LEU A 9 -1.92 -2.10 -3.77
C LEU A 9 -2.93 -1.28 -2.98
N GLY A 10 -3.66 -1.94 -2.07
CA GLY A 10 -4.56 -1.27 -1.14
C GLY A 10 -3.85 -0.22 -0.28
N TRP A 11 -4.65 0.66 0.32
CA TRP A 11 -4.20 1.68 1.25
C TRP A 11 -3.81 1.08 2.59
N ALA A 12 -2.56 1.26 2.98
CA ALA A 12 -2.10 1.00 4.33
C ALA A 12 -2.24 2.27 5.18
N LYS A 13 -2.60 2.13 6.45
CA LYS A 13 -2.63 3.24 7.41
C LYS A 13 -2.23 2.78 8.82
N ASN A 14 -2.02 3.71 9.74
CA ASN A 14 -1.87 3.42 11.16
C ASN A 14 -0.76 2.37 11.49
N GLY A 15 0.36 2.41 10.77
CA GLY A 15 1.49 1.48 10.97
C GLY A 15 1.39 0.17 10.18
N GLU A 16 0.35 -0.02 9.38
CA GLU A 16 0.27 -1.15 8.45
C GLU A 16 1.36 -1.10 7.37
N SER A 17 1.85 -2.28 6.97
CA SER A 17 2.80 -2.41 5.87
C SER A 17 2.15 -2.15 4.52
N SER A 18 2.91 -1.53 3.60
CA SER A 18 2.54 -1.41 2.19
C SER A 18 3.67 -1.91 1.30
N GLY A 19 3.35 -2.63 0.23
CA GLY A 19 4.32 -3.06 -0.77
C GLY A 19 4.55 -4.56 -0.84
N SER A 20 5.79 -4.97 -1.09
CA SER A 20 6.14 -6.37 -1.17
C SER A 20 7.52 -6.67 -0.57
N GLU A 21 7.65 -7.80 0.12
CA GLU A 21 8.92 -8.29 0.70
C GLU A 21 9.32 -9.63 0.08
N GLY A 22 10.62 -9.83 -0.16
CA GLY A 22 11.17 -11.10 -0.68
C GLY A 22 10.96 -11.34 -2.17
N TYR A 23 10.30 -10.42 -2.88
CA TYR A 23 10.04 -10.53 -4.33
C TYR A 23 11.05 -9.79 -5.21
N SER A 24 11.96 -8.99 -4.64
CA SER A 24 12.90 -8.13 -5.38
C SER A 24 12.22 -7.25 -6.45
N ARG A 25 10.97 -6.83 -6.20
CA ARG A 25 10.20 -5.95 -7.08
C ARG A 25 10.54 -4.50 -6.83
N ARG A 26 10.58 -3.70 -7.90
CA ARG A 26 10.74 -2.25 -7.78
C ARG A 26 9.44 -1.58 -7.29
N LEU A 27 9.62 -0.51 -6.52
CA LEU A 27 8.57 0.47 -6.24
C LEU A 27 8.46 1.42 -7.44
N GLU A 28 7.26 1.58 -7.99
CA GLU A 28 7.04 2.40 -9.20
C GLU A 28 6.35 3.72 -8.89
N ALA A 29 5.50 3.77 -7.85
CA ALA A 29 4.83 5.00 -7.41
C ALA A 29 4.36 4.91 -5.95
N ILE A 30 4.23 6.08 -5.30
CA ILE A 30 3.65 6.25 -3.96
C ILE A 30 2.52 7.27 -4.05
N GLN A 31 1.40 6.96 -3.40
CA GLN A 31 0.29 7.90 -3.23
C GLN A 31 0.09 8.11 -1.72
N ILE A 32 -0.02 9.37 -1.31
CA ILE A 32 -0.20 9.77 0.09
C ILE A 32 -1.44 10.66 0.16
N CYS A 33 -2.29 10.44 1.17
CA CYS A 33 -3.48 11.23 1.42
C CYS A 33 -3.59 11.51 2.91
N LEU A 34 -3.71 12.78 3.27
CA LEU A 34 -4.00 13.20 4.64
C LEU A 34 -5.50 13.08 4.88
N VAL A 35 -5.88 12.39 5.95
CA VAL A 35 -7.26 12.26 6.40
C VAL A 35 -7.39 12.71 7.85
N PRO A 36 -8.56 13.22 8.28
CA PRO A 36 -8.80 13.51 9.69
C PRO A 36 -8.61 12.26 10.56
N LYS A 37 -8.19 12.46 11.81
CA LYS A 37 -7.98 11.36 12.76
C LYS A 37 -9.28 10.55 12.94
N GLY A 38 -9.15 9.22 12.87
CA GLY A 38 -10.28 8.29 13.01
C GLY A 38 -11.04 7.99 11.72
N GLN A 39 -10.74 8.68 10.61
CA GLN A 39 -11.38 8.40 9.33
C GLN A 39 -10.88 7.11 8.67
N LYS A 40 -11.68 6.61 7.73
CA LYS A 40 -11.32 5.45 6.88
C LYS A 40 -10.22 5.84 5.89
N ALA A 41 -9.49 4.83 5.40
CA ALA A 41 -8.58 5.04 4.30
C ALA A 41 -9.36 5.52 3.06
N PRO A 42 -8.76 6.33 2.17
CA PRO A 42 -9.44 6.91 1.01
C PRO A 42 -9.81 5.89 -0.09
N GLY A 43 -9.46 4.62 0.07
CA GLY A 43 -9.84 3.56 -0.85
C GLY A 43 -9.76 2.19 -0.19
N ASN A 44 -9.72 1.14 -1.03
CA ASN A 44 -9.66 -0.25 -0.57
C ASN A 44 -8.40 -0.51 0.27
N THR A 45 -8.54 -1.23 1.39
CA THR A 45 -7.46 -1.64 2.29
C THR A 45 -7.15 -3.14 2.20
N ASN A 46 -7.64 -3.82 1.15
CA ASN A 46 -7.30 -5.21 0.86
C ASN A 46 -5.95 -5.29 0.14
N ASN A 47 -5.21 -6.38 0.35
CA ASN A 47 -3.97 -6.70 -0.35
C ASN A 47 -2.95 -5.54 -0.34
N THR A 48 -2.80 -4.88 0.80
CA THR A 48 -1.89 -3.75 1.02
C THR A 48 -0.43 -4.16 0.95
N PHE A 49 -0.14 -5.42 1.30
CA PHE A 49 1.19 -5.98 1.41
C PHE A 49 1.26 -7.45 0.97
N TYR A 50 2.36 -7.82 0.31
CA TYR A 50 2.65 -9.20 -0.11
C TYR A 50 4.02 -9.64 0.43
N LYS A 51 4.13 -10.88 0.92
CA LYS A 51 5.40 -11.46 1.40
C LYS A 51 5.62 -12.85 0.82
N LYS A 52 6.86 -13.11 0.39
CA LYS A 52 7.34 -14.42 -0.02
C LYS A 52 7.78 -15.26 1.18
#